data_AF-A0AAU7RJ33-F1
#
_entry.id   AF-A0AAU7RJ33-F1
#
_cell.length_a   1.000
_cell.length_b   1.000
_cell.length_c   1.000
_cell.angle_alpha   90.00
_cell.angle_beta   90.00
_cell.angle_gamma   90.00
#
_symmetry.space_group_name_H-M   'P 1'
#
loop_
_entity.id
_entity.type
_entity.pdbx_description
1 polymer ?
#
loop_
_entity_poly.entity_id
_entity_poly.type
_entity_poly.pdbx_seq_one_letter_code
_entity_poly.pdbx_strand_id
1 'polypeptide(L)' 'MSKNTAPIEKENNLGTSIVLFLVIIVLFLGAIYSLSFLTLDNPWPMAVCLGLFALAFWIPQTILGRSDSAGEN' A
#
# COMPACT_ATOMS: atom_id res chain seq x y z
N MET A 1 18.50 -38.96 -4.62
CA MET A 1 17.54 -38.51 -5.64
C MET A 1 17.52 -36.99 -5.58
N SER A 2 18.10 -36.33 -6.59
CA SER A 2 18.31 -34.87 -6.61
C SER A 2 16.96 -34.16 -6.80
N LYS A 3 16.50 -33.42 -5.79
CA LYS A 3 15.41 -32.46 -5.96
C LYS A 3 16.00 -31.19 -6.55
N ASN A 4 16.05 -31.12 -7.88
CA ASN A 4 16.15 -29.83 -8.58
C ASN A 4 14.91 -29.03 -8.18
N THR A 5 15.06 -28.19 -7.16
CA THR A 5 14.01 -27.28 -6.72
C THR A 5 14.10 -26.10 -7.69
N ALA A 6 13.17 -26.04 -8.63
CA ALA A 6 13.00 -24.92 -9.54
C ALA A 6 13.03 -23.60 -8.74
N PRO A 7 13.57 -22.51 -9.31
CA PRO A 7 13.55 -21.22 -8.62
C PRO A 7 12.11 -20.90 -8.24
N ILE A 8 11.87 -20.61 -6.96
CA ILE A 8 10.60 -20.02 -6.52
C ILE A 8 10.62 -18.58 -7.03
N GLU A 9 10.40 -18.41 -8.33
CA GLU A 9 10.22 -17.11 -8.93
C GLU A 9 8.80 -16.69 -8.59
N LYS A 10 8.68 -16.01 -7.44
CA LYS A 10 7.44 -15.39 -7.00
C LYS A 10 7.16 -14.28 -8.01
N GLU A 11 6.44 -14.60 -9.07
CA GLU A 11 6.11 -13.68 -10.15
C GLU A 11 5.50 -12.43 -9.53
N ASN A 12 6.23 -11.31 -9.57
CA ASN A 12 5.68 -10.05 -9.12
C ASN A 12 4.55 -9.69 -10.07
N ASN A 13 3.31 -9.91 -9.63
CA ASN A 13 2.14 -9.68 -10.46
C ASN A 13 2.13 -8.19 -10.84
N LEU A 14 2.35 -7.91 -12.14
CA LEU A 14 2.36 -6.56 -12.69
C LEU A 14 1.08 -5.80 -12.30
N GLY A 15 -0.05 -6.50 -12.24
CA GLY A 15 -1.32 -5.96 -11.77
C GLY A 15 -1.26 -5.50 -10.31
N THR A 16 -0.72 -6.33 -9.41
CA THR A 16 -0.51 -5.94 -8.00
C THR A 16 0.40 -4.72 -7.88
N SER A 17 1.49 -4.67 -8.66
CA SER A 17 2.41 -3.52 -8.66
C SER A 17 1.74 -2.23 -9.16
N ILE A 18 0.93 -2.31 -10.22
CA ILE A 18 0.19 -1.15 -10.75
C ILE A 18 -0.87 -0.68 -9.75
N VAL A 19 -1.61 -1.60 -9.12
CA VAL A 19 -2.61 -1.25 -8.10
C VAL A 19 -1.95 -0.56 -6.90
N LEU A 20 -0.83 -1.10 -6.40
CA LEU A 20 -0.07 -0.48 -5.32
C LEU A 20 0.42 0.92 -5.69
N PHE A 21 0.95 1.08 -6.91
CA PHE A 21 1.38 2.38 -7.41
C PHE A 21 0.23 3.41 -7.40
N LEU A 22 -0.92 3.07 -7.96
CA LEU A 22 -2.08 3.97 -8.00
C LEU A 22 -2.58 4.33 -6.60
N VAL A 23 -2.65 3.35 -5.69
CA VAL A 23 -3.06 3.59 -4.30
C VAL A 23 -2.12 4.59 -3.61
N ILE A 24 -0.80 4.39 -3.73
CA ILE A 24 0.17 5.28 -3.08
C ILE A 24 0.12 6.69 -3.69
N ILE A 25 -0.07 6.81 -5.00
CA ILE A 25 -0.23 8.11 -5.66
C ILE A 25 -1.49 8.85 -5.16
N VAL A 26 -2.62 8.15 -5.04
CA VAL A 26 -3.87 8.75 -4.52
C VAL A 26 -3.71 9.20 -3.07
N LEU A 27 -3.10 8.37 -2.22
CA LEU A 27 -2.86 8.71 -0.82
C LEU A 27 -1.90 9.89 -0.66
N PHE A 28 -0.86 9.95 -1.50
CA PHE A 28 0.08 11.06 -1.53
C PHE A 28 -0.59 12.38 -1.96
N LEU A 29 -1.38 12.36 -3.04
CA LEU A 29 -2.13 13.52 -3.50
C LEU A 29 -3.19 13.95 -2.46
N GLY A 30 -3.84 13.00 -1.80
CA GLY A 30 -4.74 13.27 -0.68
C GLY A 30 -4.04 13.99 0.48
N ALA A 31 -2.81 13.59 0.81
CA ALA A 31 -2.04 14.23 1.87
C ALA A 31 -1.64 15.66 1.49
N ILE A 32 -1.16 15.87 0.26
CA ILE A 32 -0.85 17.21 -0.28
C ILE A 32 -2.11 18.12 -0.25
N TYR A 33 -3.26 17.59 -0.66
CA TYR A 33 -4.52 18.31 -0.61
C TYR A 33 -4.91 18.66 0.83
N SER A 34 -4.81 17.70 1.76
CA SER A 34 -5.11 17.92 3.18
C SER A 34 -4.22 19.00 3.80
N LEU A 35 -2.92 19.00 3.47
CA LEU A 35 -1.98 20.01 3.96
C LEU A 35 -2.29 21.42 3.44
N SER A 36 -2.96 21.54 2.28
CA SER A 36 -3.41 22.83 1.74
C SER A 36 -4.47 23.51 2.61
N PHE A 37 -5.20 22.75 3.44
CA PHE A 37 -6.22 23.26 4.36
C PHE A 37 -5.75 23.32 5.81
N LEU A 38 -4.49 22.95 6.11
CA LEU A 38 -3.99 22.87 7.47
C LEU A 38 -3.88 24.26 8.10
N THR A 39 -4.76 24.53 9.07
CA THR A 39 -4.74 25.75 9.89
C THR A 39 -4.79 25.38 11.37
N LEU A 40 -4.21 26.22 12.23
CA LEU A 40 -4.18 25.99 13.69
C LEU A 40 -5.57 26.06 14.34
N ASP A 41 -6.51 26.76 13.71
CA ASP A 41 -7.90 26.86 14.16
C ASP A 41 -8.73 25.63 13.80
N ASN A 42 -8.29 24.81 12.85
CA ASN A 42 -9.12 23.75 12.30
C ASN A 42 -8.36 22.41 12.19
N PRO A 43 -8.54 21.48 13.14
CA PRO A 43 -7.70 20.28 13.24
C PRO A 43 -8.08 19.14 12.27
N TRP A 44 -9.24 19.19 11.59
CA TRP A 44 -9.66 18.12 10.68
C TRP A 44 -8.68 17.81 9.52
N PRO A 45 -7.95 18.78 8.91
CA PRO A 45 -6.96 18.49 7.88
C PRO A 45 -5.76 17.73 8.45
N MET A 46 -5.46 17.92 9.74
CA MET A 46 -4.46 17.13 10.45
C MET A 46 -4.94 15.69 10.65
N ALA A 47 -6.20 15.51 11.08
CA ALA A 47 -6.79 14.18 11.27
C ALA A 47 -6.87 13.39 9.95
N VAL A 48 -7.28 14.05 8.86
CA VAL A 48 -7.30 13.44 7.51
C VAL A 48 -5.88 13.06 7.06
N CYS A 49 -4.89 13.93 7.25
CA CYS A 49 -3.50 13.63 6.91
C CYS A 49 -2.98 12.40 7.66
N LEU A 50 -3.25 12.29 8.97
CA LEU A 50 -2.87 11.13 9.79
C LEU A 50 -3.59 9.85 9.36
N GLY A 51 -4.88 9.93 9.02
CA GLY A 51 -5.64 8.80 8.50
C GLY A 51 -5.10 8.31 7.15
N LEU A 52 -4.76 9.22 6.25
CA LEU A 52 -4.13 8.89 4.96
C LEU A 52 -2.76 8.25 5.16
N PHE A 53 -1.98 8.72 6.13
CA PHE A 53 -0.70 8.10 6.51
C PHE A 53 -0.89 6.67 7.04
N ALA A 54 -1.85 6.46 7.95
CA ALA A 54 -2.17 5.13 8.47
C ALA A 54 -2.60 4.17 7.35
N LEU A 55 -3.46 4.64 6.43
CA LEU A 55 -3.87 3.87 5.25
C LEU A 55 -2.70 3.58 4.30
N ALA A 56 -1.76 4.52 4.14
CA ALA A 56 -0.57 4.33 3.31
C ALA A 56 0.33 3.20 3.81
N PHE A 57 0.34 2.93 5.12
CA PHE A 57 1.02 1.77 5.68
C PHE A 57 0.12 0.51 5.68
N TRP A 58 -1.16 0.66 5.98
CA TRP A 58 -2.09 -0.45 6.08
C TRP A 58 -2.34 -1.15 4.74
N ILE A 59 -2.55 -0.39 3.65
CA ILE A 59 -2.93 -0.97 2.34
C ILE A 59 -1.79 -1.83 1.76
N PRO A 60 -0.53 -1.36 1.70
CA PRO A 60 0.57 -2.21 1.28
C PRO A 60 0.74 -3.43 2.18
N GLN A 61 0.61 -3.28 3.50
CA GLN A 61 0.69 -4.41 4.42
C GLN A 61 -0.42 -5.45 4.18
N THR A 62 -1.64 -5.00 3.86
CA THR A 62 -2.77 -5.91 3.58
C THR A 62 -2.64 -6.59 2.23
N ILE A 63 -2.10 -5.92 1.21
CA ILE A 63 -1.95 -6.50 -0.13
C ILE A 63 -0.70 -7.39 -0.21
N LEU A 64 0.44 -6.92 0.31
CA LEU A 64 1.70 -7.68 0.32
C LEU A 64 1.69 -8.81 1.36
N GLY A 65 1.03 -8.62 2.51
CA GLY A 65 0.89 -9.66 3.54
C GLY A 65 0.01 -10.84 3.14
N ARG A 66 -0.79 -10.70 2.07
CA ARG A 66 -1.62 -11.79 1.52
C ARG A 66 -0.90 -12.63 0.47
N SER A 67 0.26 -12.17 -0.02
CA SER A 67 1.04 -12.87 -1.04
C SER A 67 1.68 -14.19 -0.58
N ASP A 68 1.54 -14.61 0.69
CA ASP A 68 2.07 -15.88 1.20
C ASP A 68 1.01 -16.99 1.46
N SER A 69 -0.30 -16.72 1.34
CA SER A 69 -1.34 -17.75 1.59
C SER A 69 -2.20 -18.12 0.38
N ALA A 70 -1.88 -17.64 -0.82
CA ALA A 70 -2.63 -17.98 -2.04
C ALA A 70 -2.03 -19.15 -2.85
N GLY A 71 -1.03 -19.86 -2.30
CA GLY A 71 -0.25 -20.89 -3.01
C GLY A 71 -0.23 -22.28 -2.34
N GLU A 72 -1.08 -22.54 -1.36
CA GLU A 72 -1.30 -23.89 -0.83
C GLU A 72 -2.74 -24.30 -1.10
N ASN A 73 -2.97 -25.10 -2.14
CA ASN A 73 -3.99 -26.15 -2.30
C ASN A 73 -3.90 -26.69 -3.74
#